data_AF-A0A3Q3DLK1-F1
#
_entry.id   AF-A0A3Q3DLK1-F1
#
_cell.length_a   1.000
_cell.length_b   1.000
_cell.length_c   1.000
_cell.angle_alpha   90.00
_cell.angle_beta   90.00
_cell.angle_gamma   90.00
#
_symmetry.space_group_name_H-M   'P 1'
#
loop_
_entity.id
_entity.type
_entity.pdbx_description
1 polymer ?
#
loop_
_entity_poly.entity_id
_entity_poly.type
_entity_poly.pdbx_seq_one_letter_code
_entity_poly.pdbx_strand_id
1 'polypeptide(L)'
;MGWLCVAVATCVLVSRCVKDLWWWKYEEGIRHYSKEALNKEFPNKTRPVGFKHPAFQCPDMSPSPSAPSSIGGYGSYEDVITLPIIKLFNPNLLGAARGKTLHGMEADVGQTGLNLAVTGQNTNLPGQTRHLIDTLRGFEGLNFEQDWKLLTILMGMNDICDYCKDKALFSAENFIHYMTVSLEMLMNEVPRMIVNVVQILPMQTLREVQKPTPGCLLQSSFCSCLIEPVARSAELRELVELNLEFQRRLEALLLADRFFRDDFAVVLQPFLKQADPPRLPSGKIDMSFFTHDCFHFTIKGHEELAKGLWNNMFQPEGGKTVVSSFSDPITLVCPPM
;
A
#
# COMPACT_ATOMS: atom_id res chain seq x y z
N MET A 1 -46.00 6.37 32.97
CA MET A 1 -46.45 5.71 31.71
C MET A 1 -46.15 6.70 30.59
N GLY A 2 -45.03 6.61 29.87
CA GLY A 2 -44.81 5.65 28.79
C GLY A 2 -45.71 6.02 27.59
N TRP A 3 -45.24 6.50 26.44
CA TRP A 3 -44.16 5.96 25.60
C TRP A 3 -43.42 7.02 24.75
N LEU A 4 -42.20 6.61 24.40
CA LEU A 4 -41.26 7.09 23.40
C LEU A 4 -41.76 6.77 21.97
N CYS A 5 -41.54 7.66 21.00
CA CYS A 5 -41.16 7.27 19.64
C CYS A 5 -40.44 8.43 18.93
N VAL A 6 -39.15 8.21 18.70
CA VAL A 6 -38.26 8.99 17.85
C VAL A 6 -38.65 8.73 16.39
N ALA A 7 -38.86 9.78 15.60
CA ALA A 7 -38.79 9.69 14.16
C ALA A 7 -37.62 10.57 13.69
N VAL A 8 -36.54 9.89 13.33
CA VAL A 8 -35.35 10.41 12.68
C VAL A 8 -35.76 11.08 11.38
N ALA A 9 -35.32 12.32 11.20
CA ALA A 9 -35.47 13.07 9.96
C ALA A 9 -34.80 12.31 8.81
N THR A 10 -35.59 11.73 7.92
CA THR A 10 -35.11 11.40 6.57
C THR A 10 -35.31 12.65 5.72
N CYS A 11 -34.41 13.62 5.83
CA CYS A 11 -34.34 14.70 4.85
C CYS A 11 -33.76 14.11 3.56
N VAL A 12 -34.65 13.73 2.63
CA VAL A 12 -34.28 13.55 1.23
C VAL A 12 -34.06 14.93 0.64
N LEU A 13 -32.80 15.36 0.58
CA LEU A 13 -32.41 16.50 -0.25
C LEU A 13 -32.43 16.06 -1.72
N VAL A 14 -33.56 16.28 -2.39
CA VAL A 14 -33.62 16.23 -3.86
C VAL A 14 -33.05 17.55 -4.37
N SER A 15 -31.76 17.55 -4.71
CA SER A 15 -31.16 18.65 -5.48
C SER A 15 -31.48 18.47 -6.95
N ARG A 16 -31.93 19.53 -7.62
CA ARG A 16 -31.98 19.60 -9.09
C ARG A 16 -30.56 19.43 -9.61
N CYS A 17 -30.37 18.47 -10.51
CA CYS A 17 -29.11 18.17 -11.18
C CYS A 17 -28.53 19.43 -11.86
N VAL A 18 -27.61 20.09 -11.17
CA VAL A 18 -26.51 20.79 -11.82
C VAL A 18 -25.36 19.80 -11.70
N LYS A 19 -24.88 19.28 -12.82
CA LYS A 19 -23.61 18.55 -12.85
C LYS A 19 -22.52 19.56 -12.48
N ASP A 20 -22.32 19.80 -11.19
CA ASP A 20 -21.12 20.46 -10.75
C ASP A 20 -19.94 19.57 -11.15
N LEU A 21 -18.90 20.21 -11.70
CA LEU A 21 -17.71 19.55 -12.23
C LEU A 21 -17.10 18.57 -11.22
N TRP A 22 -17.22 18.84 -9.91
CA TRP A 22 -16.73 17.98 -8.84
C TRP A 22 -17.56 16.70 -8.66
N TRP A 23 -18.90 16.75 -8.76
CA TRP A 23 -19.76 15.56 -8.60
C TRP A 23 -19.59 14.60 -9.77
N TRP A 24 -19.49 15.14 -10.99
CA TRP A 24 -19.19 14.32 -12.16
C TRP A 24 -17.79 13.69 -12.08
N LYS A 25 -16.76 14.45 -11.66
CA LYS A 25 -15.42 13.92 -11.42
C LYS A 25 -15.41 12.85 -10.32
N TYR A 26 -16.19 13.04 -9.25
CA TYR A 26 -16.36 12.07 -8.17
C TYR A 26 -17.05 10.80 -8.67
N GLU A 27 -18.21 10.93 -9.34
CA GLU A 27 -18.93 9.80 -9.96
C GLU A 27 -18.03 9.03 -10.92
N GLU A 28 -17.30 9.70 -11.81
CA GLU A 28 -16.38 9.05 -12.74
C GLU A 28 -15.22 8.35 -12.02
N GLY A 29 -14.68 8.94 -10.95
CA GLY A 29 -13.67 8.32 -10.09
C GLY A 29 -14.17 7.05 -9.40
N ILE A 30 -15.45 6.99 -8.99
CA ILE A 30 -16.01 5.84 -8.26
C ILE A 30 -16.77 4.83 -9.15
N ARG A 31 -17.17 5.20 -10.37
CA ARG A 31 -17.96 4.35 -11.30
C ARG A 31 -17.28 3.01 -11.61
N HIS A 32 -15.96 2.97 -11.44
CA HIS A 32 -15.12 1.82 -11.71
C HIS A 32 -14.87 0.92 -10.50
N TYR A 33 -15.47 1.16 -9.33
CA TYR A 33 -15.44 0.14 -8.26
C TYR A 33 -16.24 -1.12 -8.63
N SER A 34 -17.14 -1.05 -9.62
CA SER A 34 -17.78 -2.25 -10.19
C SER A 34 -16.84 -2.95 -11.18
N LYS A 35 -16.54 -4.23 -10.90
CA LYS A 35 -15.63 -5.05 -11.71
C LYS A 35 -16.10 -5.17 -13.16
N GLU A 36 -17.41 -5.16 -13.40
CA GLU A 36 -18.02 -5.22 -14.73
C GLU A 36 -17.78 -3.94 -15.55
N ALA A 37 -17.91 -2.76 -14.94
CA ALA A 37 -17.61 -1.51 -15.62
C ALA A 37 -16.11 -1.41 -15.93
N LEU A 38 -15.25 -1.83 -14.99
CA LEU A 38 -13.81 -1.89 -15.17
C LEU A 38 -13.42 -2.84 -16.33
N ASN A 39 -13.98 -4.04 -16.37
CA ASN A 39 -13.74 -5.02 -17.45
C ASN A 39 -14.20 -4.50 -18.82
N LYS A 40 -15.37 -3.85 -18.89
CA LYS A 40 -15.96 -3.41 -20.16
C LYS A 40 -15.17 -2.26 -20.79
N GLU A 41 -14.69 -1.33 -19.97
CA GLU A 41 -14.05 -0.11 -20.44
C GLU A 41 -12.53 -0.23 -20.50
N PHE A 42 -11.93 -1.00 -19.59
CA PHE A 42 -10.48 -1.17 -19.48
C PHE A 42 -10.10 -2.64 -19.26
N PRO A 43 -10.36 -3.52 -20.24
CA PRO A 43 -10.11 -4.96 -20.11
C PRO A 43 -8.66 -5.29 -19.75
N ASN A 44 -7.70 -4.43 -20.12
CA ASN A 44 -6.28 -4.59 -19.82
C ASN A 44 -5.89 -4.26 -18.36
N LYS A 45 -6.76 -3.58 -17.60
CA LYS A 45 -6.56 -3.26 -16.18
C LYS A 45 -7.13 -4.33 -15.25
N THR A 46 -7.78 -5.33 -15.84
CA THR A 46 -8.48 -6.41 -15.16
C THR A 46 -7.94 -7.75 -15.63
N ARG A 47 -7.85 -8.73 -14.74
CA ARG A 47 -7.45 -10.09 -15.15
C ARG A 47 -8.58 -10.72 -16.00
N PRO A 48 -8.27 -11.36 -17.14
CA PRO A 48 -9.27 -12.10 -17.91
C PRO A 48 -10.00 -13.12 -17.03
N VAL A 49 -11.27 -13.35 -17.35
CA VAL A 49 -12.06 -14.38 -16.66
C VAL A 49 -11.38 -15.73 -16.87
N GLY A 50 -11.02 -16.41 -15.77
CA GLY A 50 -10.33 -17.70 -15.79
C GLY A 50 -8.80 -17.64 -15.90
N PHE A 51 -8.18 -16.45 -15.87
CA PHE A 51 -6.71 -16.37 -15.75
C PHE A 51 -6.25 -17.04 -14.45
N LYS A 52 -5.19 -17.86 -14.54
CA LYS A 52 -4.44 -18.38 -13.40
C LYS A 52 -2.94 -18.24 -13.61
N HIS A 53 -2.22 -17.87 -12.57
CA HIS A 53 -0.76 -17.93 -12.54
C HIS A 53 -0.30 -19.39 -12.63
N PRO A 54 0.85 -19.67 -13.27
CA PRO A 54 1.50 -20.97 -13.15
C PRO A 54 1.72 -21.35 -11.69
N ALA A 55 1.69 -22.65 -11.38
CA ALA A 55 1.97 -23.14 -10.04
C ALA A 55 3.36 -22.68 -9.59
N PHE A 56 3.43 -21.99 -8.45
CA PHE A 56 4.69 -21.66 -7.81
C PHE A 56 5.12 -22.88 -6.98
N GLN A 57 6.20 -23.55 -7.41
CA GLN A 57 6.72 -24.75 -6.76
C GLN A 57 8.14 -24.50 -6.27
N CYS A 58 8.32 -24.57 -4.96
CA CYS A 58 9.63 -24.64 -4.34
C CYS A 58 9.96 -26.09 -3.96
N PRO A 59 11.25 -26.48 -3.90
CA PRO A 59 11.67 -27.86 -3.67
C PRO A 59 11.11 -28.53 -2.40
N ASP A 60 10.64 -27.77 -1.40
CA ASP A 60 10.12 -28.26 -0.12
C ASP A 60 8.59 -28.16 0.05
N MET A 61 7.85 -27.69 -0.96
CA MET A 61 6.41 -27.44 -0.81
C MET A 61 5.61 -28.75 -0.79
N SER A 62 5.11 -29.15 0.38
CA SER A 62 3.99 -30.09 0.48
C SER A 62 2.68 -29.42 0.02
N PRO A 63 1.80 -30.10 -0.74
CA PRO A 63 0.62 -29.48 -1.33
C PRO A 63 -0.34 -28.96 -0.26
N SER A 64 -0.56 -27.64 -0.22
CA SER A 64 -1.63 -27.04 0.59
C SER A 64 -2.96 -27.18 -0.15
N PRO A 65 -3.97 -27.86 0.43
CA PRO A 65 -5.23 -28.18 -0.27
C PRO A 65 -6.16 -26.98 -0.50
N SER A 66 -5.82 -25.79 0.00
CA SER A 66 -6.56 -24.55 -0.26
C SER A 66 -5.77 -23.32 0.19
N ALA A 67 -5.42 -22.42 -0.72
CA ALA A 67 -4.67 -21.19 -0.40
C ALA A 67 -5.47 -19.93 -0.74
N PRO A 68 -6.02 -19.20 0.25
CA PRO A 68 -6.53 -17.83 0.05
C PRO A 68 -5.65 -16.74 0.67
N SER A 69 -5.33 -15.72 -0.13
CA SER A 69 -4.46 -14.50 -0.11
C SER A 69 -4.32 -13.51 1.09
N SER A 70 -3.49 -12.44 0.88
CA SER A 70 -3.59 -10.97 1.28
C SER A 70 -2.35 -10.10 1.70
N ILE A 71 -1.86 -9.22 0.84
CA ILE A 71 -1.90 -7.78 1.16
C ILE A 71 -2.87 -7.29 0.09
N GLY A 72 -4.15 -7.11 0.48
CA GLY A 72 -5.28 -7.04 -0.45
C GLY A 72 -5.80 -8.42 -0.90
N GLY A 73 -6.30 -9.22 0.04
CA GLY A 73 -6.66 -10.64 -0.10
C GLY A 73 -7.74 -10.98 -1.13
N TYR A 74 -7.43 -10.82 -2.41
CA TYR A 74 -8.33 -11.19 -3.49
C TYR A 74 -7.96 -12.56 -4.06
N GLY A 75 -8.77 -13.58 -3.77
CA GLY A 75 -8.62 -14.93 -4.33
C GLY A 75 -7.44 -15.72 -3.73
N SER A 76 -6.88 -16.62 -4.53
CA SER A 76 -5.68 -17.42 -4.24
C SER A 76 -4.42 -16.80 -4.88
N TYR A 77 -3.24 -17.34 -4.59
CA TYR A 77 -2.00 -16.93 -5.29
C TYR A 77 -2.09 -17.17 -6.81
N GLU A 78 -2.90 -18.14 -7.25
CA GLU A 78 -3.18 -18.41 -8.67
C GLU A 78 -3.97 -17.25 -9.30
N ASP A 79 -4.79 -16.55 -8.51
CA ASP A 79 -5.59 -15.43 -8.98
C ASP A 79 -4.79 -14.11 -8.93
N VAL A 80 -4.16 -13.84 -7.79
CA VAL A 80 -3.38 -12.62 -7.52
C VAL A 80 -2.22 -12.91 -6.56
N ILE A 81 -0.99 -12.57 -6.96
CA ILE A 81 0.18 -12.69 -6.09
C ILE A 81 0.18 -11.56 -5.05
N THR A 82 0.05 -11.91 -3.78
CA THR A 82 0.11 -10.98 -2.64
C THR A 82 0.96 -11.58 -1.51
N LEU A 83 1.32 -10.82 -0.46
CA LEU A 83 2.27 -11.29 0.56
C LEU A 83 1.91 -12.62 1.26
N PRO A 84 0.63 -13.00 1.46
CA PRO A 84 0.20 -14.31 1.94
C PRO A 84 0.30 -15.42 0.93
N ILE A 85 1.09 -15.24 -0.12
CA ILE A 85 1.82 -16.36 -0.69
C ILE A 85 2.56 -17.17 0.40
N ILE A 86 2.87 -16.57 1.56
CA ILE A 86 3.27 -17.28 2.81
C ILE A 86 2.34 -18.46 3.16
N LYS A 87 1.04 -18.43 2.82
CA LYS A 87 0.11 -19.54 3.08
C LYS A 87 0.45 -20.83 2.35
N LEU A 88 1.28 -20.76 1.31
CA LEU A 88 1.85 -21.93 0.66
C LEU A 88 2.77 -22.73 1.60
N PHE A 89 3.36 -22.05 2.59
CA PHE A 89 4.30 -22.62 3.57
C PHE A 89 3.67 -22.74 4.97
N ASN A 90 2.68 -21.90 5.29
CA ASN A 90 1.92 -21.96 6.54
C ASN A 90 0.40 -21.82 6.28
N PRO A 91 -0.35 -22.93 6.18
CA PRO A 91 -1.78 -22.89 5.89
C PRO A 91 -2.62 -22.22 7.00
N ASN A 92 -2.09 -22.10 8.21
CA ASN A 92 -2.80 -21.51 9.36
C ASN A 92 -2.60 -19.99 9.49
N LEU A 93 -2.06 -19.32 8.47
CA LEU A 93 -1.81 -17.86 8.51
C LEU A 93 -3.11 -17.06 8.75
N LEU A 94 -3.07 -16.17 9.74
CA LEU A 94 -4.17 -15.28 10.13
C LEU A 94 -3.99 -13.84 9.62
N GLY A 95 -5.00 -13.00 9.86
CA GLY A 95 -4.91 -11.55 9.62
C GLY A 95 -5.19 -11.11 8.20
N ALA A 96 -5.57 -12.04 7.31
CA ALA A 96 -5.81 -11.69 5.93
C ALA A 96 -7.08 -10.87 5.69
N ALA A 97 -6.99 -9.82 4.87
CA ALA A 97 -8.16 -9.05 4.45
C ALA A 97 -9.09 -9.91 3.58
N ARG A 98 -10.40 -9.89 3.89
CA ARG A 98 -11.42 -10.72 3.23
C ARG A 98 -12.35 -9.92 2.31
N GLY A 99 -12.42 -8.61 2.51
CA GLY A 99 -13.31 -7.70 1.79
C GLY A 99 -12.59 -6.59 1.05
N LYS A 100 -13.38 -5.75 0.39
CA LYS A 100 -12.94 -4.45 -0.15
C LYS A 100 -13.43 -3.36 0.79
N THR A 101 -12.59 -2.36 1.05
CA THR A 101 -12.99 -1.16 1.78
C THR A 101 -13.28 -0.03 0.80
N LEU A 102 -14.08 0.94 1.25
CA LEU A 102 -14.38 2.16 0.51
C LEU A 102 -13.90 3.35 1.33
N HIS A 103 -13.28 4.32 0.67
CA HIS A 103 -12.81 5.54 1.33
C HIS A 103 -13.97 6.25 2.03
N GLY A 104 -13.75 6.68 3.28
CA GLY A 104 -14.76 7.35 4.10
C GLY A 104 -15.82 6.44 4.72
N MET A 105 -15.74 5.11 4.51
CA MET A 105 -16.59 4.14 5.18
C MET A 105 -15.77 3.35 6.19
N GLU A 106 -16.28 3.25 7.42
CA GLU A 106 -15.71 2.35 8.42
C GLU A 106 -15.86 0.90 7.95
N ALA A 107 -14.79 0.13 8.07
CA ALA A 107 -14.76 -1.29 7.76
C ALA A 107 -14.34 -2.05 9.01
N ASP A 108 -15.11 -3.08 9.36
CA ASP A 108 -14.83 -3.91 10.52
C ASP A 108 -13.62 -4.84 10.27
N VAL A 109 -12.98 -5.28 11.36
CA VAL A 109 -11.83 -6.22 11.34
C VAL A 109 -12.17 -7.55 10.64
N GLY A 110 -13.44 -7.95 10.61
CA GLY A 110 -13.89 -9.13 9.86
C GLY A 110 -13.74 -8.96 8.33
N GLN A 111 -13.78 -7.73 7.82
CA GLN A 111 -13.53 -7.41 6.41
C GLN A 111 -12.06 -7.09 6.13
N THR A 112 -11.43 -6.27 6.98
CA THR A 112 -10.06 -5.77 6.76
C THR A 112 -8.98 -6.74 7.20
N GLY A 113 -9.30 -7.69 8.08
CA GLY A 113 -8.30 -8.49 8.78
C GLY A 113 -7.35 -7.57 9.56
N LEU A 114 -6.05 -7.77 9.39
CA LEU A 114 -5.00 -6.91 9.93
C LEU A 114 -4.47 -5.90 8.90
N ASN A 115 -5.17 -5.70 7.77
CA ASN A 115 -4.87 -4.60 6.86
C ASN A 115 -5.50 -3.30 7.39
N LEU A 116 -4.72 -2.55 8.16
CA LEU A 116 -5.14 -1.31 8.80
C LEU A 116 -4.73 -0.05 8.00
N ALA A 117 -4.42 -0.20 6.71
CA ALA A 117 -4.03 0.93 5.87
C ALA A 117 -5.20 1.90 5.64
N VAL A 118 -4.97 3.18 5.90
CA VAL A 118 -5.96 4.25 5.72
C VAL A 118 -5.60 5.09 4.49
N THR A 119 -6.57 5.30 3.59
CA THR A 119 -6.39 6.12 2.38
C THR A 119 -6.05 7.56 2.74
N GLY A 120 -5.00 8.10 2.10
CA GLY A 120 -4.61 9.51 2.24
C GLY A 120 -3.93 9.86 3.58
N GLN A 121 -3.59 8.87 4.41
CA GLN A 121 -2.98 9.17 5.70
C GLN A 121 -1.53 9.63 5.54
N ASN A 122 -1.18 10.79 6.11
CA ASN A 122 0.21 11.22 6.39
C ASN A 122 0.75 10.50 7.63
N THR A 123 1.99 10.79 8.04
CA THR A 123 2.70 10.06 9.08
C THR A 123 2.22 10.35 10.51
N ASN A 124 0.91 10.25 10.78
CA ASN A 124 0.40 9.92 12.11
C ASN A 124 0.50 8.40 12.35
N LEU A 125 1.70 7.86 12.22
CA LEU A 125 1.99 6.44 12.37
C LEU A 125 1.83 5.96 13.83
N PRO A 126 2.15 6.74 14.88
CA PRO A 126 1.97 6.29 16.27
C PRO A 126 0.51 5.95 16.62
N GLY A 127 -0.46 6.73 16.12
CA GLY A 127 -1.88 6.43 16.32
C GLY A 127 -2.32 5.13 15.65
N GLN A 128 -1.91 4.91 14.40
CA GLN A 128 -2.15 3.64 13.69
C GLN A 128 -1.45 2.46 14.36
N THR A 129 -0.25 2.68 14.89
CA THR A 129 0.53 1.66 15.61
C THR A 129 -0.16 1.26 16.90
N ARG A 130 -0.68 2.23 17.67
CA ARG A 130 -1.49 1.95 18.86
C ARG A 130 -2.70 1.09 18.51
N HIS A 131 -3.44 1.50 17.48
CA HIS A 131 -4.62 0.76 17.01
C HIS A 131 -4.27 -0.67 16.57
N LEU A 132 -3.13 -0.87 15.88
CA LEU A 132 -2.62 -2.19 15.53
C LEU A 132 -2.35 -3.04 16.77
N ILE A 133 -1.62 -2.51 17.76
CA ILE A 133 -1.29 -3.24 18.99
C ILE A 133 -2.58 -3.68 19.70
N ASP A 134 -3.54 -2.78 19.84
CA ASP A 134 -4.81 -3.06 20.51
C ASP A 134 -5.64 -4.09 19.73
N THR A 135 -5.62 -4.02 18.39
CA THR A 135 -6.27 -5.00 17.52
C THR A 135 -5.63 -6.37 17.65
N LEU A 136 -4.29 -6.46 17.67
CA LEU A 136 -3.56 -7.71 17.83
C LEU A 136 -3.88 -8.39 19.17
N ARG A 137 -3.99 -7.64 20.27
CA ARG A 137 -4.32 -8.19 21.59
C ARG A 137 -5.72 -8.82 21.64
N GLY A 138 -6.65 -8.32 20.84
CA GLY A 138 -8.03 -8.81 20.76
C GLY A 138 -8.33 -9.70 19.55
N PHE A 139 -7.34 -10.02 18.71
CA PHE A 139 -7.58 -10.70 17.44
C PHE A 139 -7.90 -12.18 17.66
N GLU A 140 -9.09 -12.61 17.25
CA GLU A 140 -9.54 -13.99 17.43
C GLU A 140 -8.61 -15.00 16.73
N GLY A 141 -8.20 -16.02 17.47
CA GLY A 141 -7.31 -17.08 16.98
C GLY A 141 -5.82 -16.76 17.00
N LEU A 142 -5.42 -15.51 17.26
CA LEU A 142 -4.02 -15.12 17.40
C LEU A 142 -3.57 -15.30 18.86
N ASN A 143 -2.47 -16.03 19.08
CA ASN A 143 -1.76 -16.00 20.34
C ASN A 143 -0.79 -14.82 20.35
N PHE A 144 -1.19 -13.73 21.01
CA PHE A 144 -0.41 -12.49 21.05
C PHE A 144 1.02 -12.69 21.57
N GLU A 145 1.25 -13.61 22.52
CA GLU A 145 2.57 -13.83 23.13
C GLU A 145 3.46 -14.77 22.32
N GLN A 146 2.87 -15.79 21.68
CA GLN A 146 3.64 -16.91 21.11
C GLN A 146 3.70 -16.91 19.58
N ASP A 147 2.75 -16.30 18.89
CA ASP A 147 2.73 -16.35 17.42
C ASP A 147 3.67 -15.28 16.83
N TRP A 148 4.41 -15.64 15.77
CA TRP A 148 5.18 -14.66 15.01
C TRP A 148 4.26 -13.76 14.19
N LYS A 149 4.58 -12.46 14.18
CA LYS A 149 3.83 -11.42 13.45
C LYS A 149 4.74 -10.79 12.40
N LEU A 150 4.23 -10.66 11.18
CA LEU A 150 4.92 -9.97 10.09
C LEU A 150 4.14 -8.71 9.74
N LEU A 151 4.70 -7.53 10.05
CA LEU A 151 4.12 -6.24 9.68
C LEU A 151 4.86 -5.68 8.48
N THR A 152 4.14 -5.05 7.56
CA THR A 152 4.74 -4.27 6.46
C THR A 152 4.25 -2.83 6.53
N ILE A 153 5.18 -1.89 6.60
CA ILE A 153 4.93 -0.45 6.64
C ILE A 153 5.44 0.15 5.33
N LEU A 154 4.54 0.81 4.58
CA LEU A 154 4.87 1.67 3.45
C LEU A 154 4.18 3.01 3.68
N MET A 155 4.95 4.02 4.09
CA MET A 155 4.45 5.30 4.58
C MET A 155 5.37 6.46 4.13
N GLY A 156 4.87 7.70 4.15
CA GLY A 156 5.65 8.91 3.87
C GLY A 156 5.40 9.55 2.50
N MET A 157 4.81 8.82 1.55
CA MET A 157 4.46 9.38 0.24
C MET A 157 3.40 10.50 0.34
N ASN A 158 2.42 10.36 1.23
CA ASN A 158 1.41 11.40 1.44
C ASN A 158 2.02 12.65 2.10
N ASP A 159 2.96 12.49 3.04
CA ASP A 159 3.71 13.63 3.61
C ASP A 159 4.45 14.41 2.52
N ILE A 160 5.08 13.73 1.56
CA ILE A 160 5.68 14.39 0.39
C ILE A 160 4.60 15.08 -0.46
N CYS A 161 3.47 14.41 -0.72
CA CYS A 161 2.36 14.97 -1.48
C CYS A 161 1.72 16.22 -0.86
N ASP A 162 1.82 16.37 0.46
CA ASP A 162 1.26 17.47 1.23
C ASP A 162 2.31 18.47 1.74
N TYR A 163 3.60 18.24 1.47
CA TYR A 163 4.70 19.03 2.01
C TYR A 163 4.54 20.54 1.84
N CYS A 164 4.11 20.98 0.66
CA CYS A 164 3.90 22.40 0.36
C CYS A 164 2.71 23.03 1.12
N LYS A 165 1.83 22.23 1.73
CA LYS A 165 0.70 22.69 2.55
C LYS A 165 1.15 23.03 3.97
N ASP A 166 2.06 22.24 4.53
CA ASP A 166 2.72 22.50 5.81
C ASP A 166 4.11 21.83 5.85
N LYS A 167 5.14 22.61 5.53
CA LYS A 167 6.52 22.13 5.45
C LYS A 167 7.09 21.68 6.79
N ALA A 168 6.59 22.22 7.90
CA ALA A 168 7.06 21.85 9.23
C ALA A 168 6.44 20.51 9.63
N LEU A 169 5.12 20.38 9.48
CA LEU A 169 4.37 19.16 9.82
C LEU A 169 4.85 17.96 9.00
N PHE A 170 4.96 18.11 7.68
CA PHE A 170 5.33 17.04 6.75
C PHE A 170 6.83 17.01 6.42
N SER A 171 7.67 17.46 7.35
CA SER A 171 9.12 17.45 7.21
C SER A 171 9.71 16.03 7.33
N ALA A 172 10.90 15.84 6.75
CA ALA A 172 11.65 14.59 6.93
C ALA A 172 12.00 14.32 8.41
N GLU A 173 12.12 15.37 9.23
CA GLU A 173 12.37 15.24 10.66
C GLU A 173 11.16 14.64 11.39
N ASN A 174 9.96 15.18 11.17
CA ASN A 174 8.73 14.65 11.76
C ASN A 174 8.43 13.23 11.27
N PHE A 175 8.61 12.96 9.98
CA PHE A 175 8.47 11.61 9.44
C PHE A 175 9.32 10.60 10.22
N ILE A 176 10.60 10.91 10.45
CA ILE A 176 11.54 10.05 11.16
C ILE A 176 11.22 9.97 12.65
N HIS A 177 10.79 11.07 13.27
CA HIS A 177 10.34 11.09 14.64
C HIS A 177 9.15 10.13 14.85
N TYR A 178 8.10 10.26 14.04
CA TYR A 178 6.91 9.41 14.13
C TYR A 178 7.18 7.95 13.77
N MET A 179 8.05 7.69 12.80
CA MET A 179 8.54 6.34 12.51
C MET A 179 9.26 5.75 13.73
N THR A 180 10.19 6.50 14.33
CA THR A 180 10.95 6.07 15.51
C THR A 180 10.02 5.70 16.67
N VAL A 181 9.10 6.60 17.03
CA VAL A 181 8.14 6.37 18.12
C VAL A 181 7.30 5.11 17.86
N SER A 182 6.86 4.91 16.62
CA SER A 182 6.06 3.74 16.24
C SER A 182 6.85 2.43 16.35
N LEU A 183 8.09 2.41 15.86
CA LEU A 183 8.96 1.23 15.94
C LEU A 183 9.35 0.91 17.40
N GLU A 184 9.59 1.92 18.23
CA GLU A 184 9.82 1.73 19.67
C GLU A 184 8.59 1.17 20.38
N MET A 185 7.39 1.67 20.07
CA MET A 185 6.15 1.13 20.62
C MET A 185 5.99 -0.35 20.26
N LEU A 186 6.20 -0.72 18.99
CA LEU A 186 6.13 -2.12 18.55
C LEU A 186 7.16 -2.99 19.26
N MET A 187 8.42 -2.55 19.32
CA MET A 187 9.50 -3.29 19.96
C MET A 187 9.23 -3.51 21.45
N ASN A 188 8.67 -2.51 22.14
CA ASN A 188 8.42 -2.58 23.58
C ASN A 188 7.17 -3.39 23.94
N GLU A 189 6.17 -3.47 23.07
CA GLU A 189 4.85 -4.02 23.43
C GLU A 189 4.43 -5.27 22.66
N VAL A 190 5.07 -5.59 21.53
CA VAL A 190 4.68 -6.71 20.67
C VAL A 190 5.81 -7.75 20.62
N PRO A 191 5.64 -8.91 21.26
CA PRO A 191 6.61 -10.00 21.17
C PRO A 191 6.52 -10.70 19.81
N ARG A 192 7.66 -11.29 19.40
CA ARG A 192 7.78 -12.12 18.18
C ARG A 192 7.28 -11.39 16.94
N MET A 193 8.00 -10.35 16.53
CA MET A 193 7.59 -9.52 15.40
C MET A 193 8.73 -9.18 14.46
N ILE A 194 8.47 -9.35 13.16
CA ILE A 194 9.31 -8.84 12.09
C ILE A 194 8.56 -7.70 11.43
N VAL A 195 9.19 -6.54 11.33
CA VAL A 195 8.65 -5.35 10.68
C VAL A 195 9.43 -5.09 9.40
N ASN A 196 8.78 -5.28 8.26
CA ASN A 196 9.25 -4.82 6.97
C ASN A 196 8.94 -3.33 6.83
N VAL A 197 9.95 -2.48 6.67
CA VAL A 197 9.76 -1.08 6.29
C VAL A 197 10.15 -0.92 4.82
N VAL A 198 9.18 -0.65 3.97
CA VAL A 198 9.40 -0.50 2.52
C VAL A 198 9.90 0.93 2.25
N GLN A 199 10.98 1.04 1.47
CA GLN A 199 11.52 2.33 1.09
C GLN A 199 10.56 3.10 0.17
N ILE A 200 10.51 4.42 0.34
CA ILE A 200 9.72 5.33 -0.49
C ILE A 200 10.33 5.37 -1.90
N LEU A 201 9.50 5.33 -2.94
CA LEU A 201 9.97 5.47 -4.33
C LEU A 201 10.31 6.92 -4.72
N PRO A 202 11.08 7.14 -5.79
CA PRO A 202 11.22 8.47 -6.39
C PRO A 202 9.89 8.97 -6.94
N MET A 203 9.33 10.02 -6.34
CA MET A 203 7.98 10.49 -6.70
C MET A 203 7.96 11.37 -7.96
N GLN A 204 9.09 11.99 -8.32
CA GLN A 204 9.17 12.92 -9.46
C GLN A 204 8.66 12.32 -10.77
N THR A 205 9.01 11.05 -11.04
CA THR A 205 8.72 10.36 -12.29
C THR A 205 7.24 9.99 -12.42
N LEU A 206 6.47 10.00 -11.32
CA LEU A 206 5.02 9.83 -11.35
C LEU A 206 4.31 10.97 -12.11
N ARG A 207 4.95 12.13 -12.29
CA ARG A 207 4.44 13.22 -13.15
C ARG A 207 4.30 12.82 -14.61
N GLU A 208 4.98 11.75 -15.04
CA GLU A 208 4.83 11.21 -16.40
C GLU A 208 3.59 10.31 -16.57
N VAL A 209 3.02 9.84 -15.45
CA VAL A 209 1.85 8.95 -15.44
C VAL A 209 0.59 9.80 -15.64
N GLN A 210 0.38 10.28 -16.86
CA GLN A 210 -0.73 11.18 -17.18
C GLN A 210 -1.47 10.77 -18.45
N LYS A 211 -2.76 11.04 -18.48
CA LYS A 211 -3.64 10.97 -19.67
C LYS A 211 -4.63 12.13 -19.63
N PRO A 212 -5.14 12.58 -20.79
CA PRO A 212 -6.20 13.59 -20.86
C PRO A 212 -7.57 12.99 -20.48
N THR A 213 -7.68 12.44 -19.28
CA THR A 213 -8.91 11.86 -18.74
C THR A 213 -9.30 12.56 -17.43
N PRO A 214 -10.60 12.66 -17.11
CA PRO A 214 -11.07 13.33 -15.90
C PRO A 214 -10.50 12.72 -14.62
N GLY A 215 -10.31 11.40 -14.60
CA GLY A 215 -9.65 10.69 -13.49
C GLY A 215 -8.21 11.14 -13.24
N CYS A 216 -7.35 11.23 -14.28
CA CYS A 216 -5.98 11.70 -14.07
C CYS A 216 -5.94 13.17 -13.61
N LEU A 217 -6.96 13.99 -13.91
CA LEU A 217 -7.01 15.38 -13.41
C LEU A 217 -7.17 15.45 -11.88
N LEU A 218 -7.55 14.34 -11.22
CA LEU A 218 -7.62 14.26 -9.76
C LEU A 218 -6.24 14.10 -9.10
N GLN A 219 -5.17 13.79 -9.85
CA GLN A 219 -3.83 13.69 -9.28
C GLN A 219 -3.41 14.93 -8.50
N SER A 220 -3.73 16.12 -8.99
CA SER A 220 -3.46 17.37 -8.28
C SER A 220 -4.21 17.46 -6.95
N SER A 221 -5.39 16.84 -6.83
CA SER A 221 -6.12 16.78 -5.56
C SER A 221 -5.49 15.83 -4.56
N PHE A 222 -4.84 14.76 -5.02
CA PHE A 222 -4.17 13.78 -4.16
C PHE A 222 -2.73 14.15 -3.82
N CYS A 223 -2.03 14.85 -4.72
CA CYS A 223 -0.61 15.13 -4.61
C CYS A 223 -0.24 16.48 -5.26
N SER A 224 -0.89 17.56 -4.84
CA SER A 224 -0.73 18.90 -5.42
C SER A 224 0.73 19.36 -5.47
N CYS A 225 1.49 19.09 -4.40
CA CYS A 225 2.87 19.53 -4.28
C CYS A 225 3.79 18.92 -5.34
N LEU A 226 3.45 17.73 -5.86
CA LEU A 226 4.19 17.07 -6.93
C LEU A 226 3.72 17.49 -8.33
N ILE A 227 2.40 17.59 -8.51
CA ILE A 227 1.79 17.69 -9.84
C ILE A 227 1.73 19.14 -10.34
N GLU A 228 1.40 20.09 -9.47
CA GLU A 228 1.14 21.48 -9.85
C GLU A 228 2.39 22.29 -10.22
N PRO A 229 3.56 22.12 -9.57
CA PRO A 229 4.75 22.89 -9.92
C PRO A 229 5.17 22.72 -11.38
N VAL A 230 5.59 23.83 -12.00
CA VAL A 230 6.10 23.84 -13.37
C VAL A 230 7.40 23.04 -13.46
N ALA A 231 7.65 22.41 -14.60
CA ALA A 231 8.90 21.69 -14.82
C ALA A 231 10.12 22.60 -14.57
N ARG A 232 11.12 22.07 -13.84
CA ARG A 232 12.37 22.76 -13.45
C ARG A 232 12.20 23.97 -12.50
N SER A 233 11.02 24.16 -11.89
CA SER A 233 10.83 25.19 -10.88
C SER A 233 11.66 24.92 -9.62
N ALA A 234 11.77 25.92 -8.73
CA ALA A 234 12.47 25.77 -7.46
C ALA A 234 11.69 24.86 -6.51
N GLU A 235 10.36 24.96 -6.52
CA GLU A 235 9.43 24.18 -5.69
C GLU A 235 9.52 22.69 -6.03
N LEU A 236 9.58 22.33 -7.31
CA LEU A 236 9.74 20.93 -7.72
C LEU A 236 11.12 20.38 -7.31
N ARG A 237 12.18 21.20 -7.43
CA ARG A 237 13.54 20.80 -7.01
C ARG A 237 13.60 20.55 -5.51
N GLU A 238 13.03 21.45 -4.71
CA GLU A 238 12.92 21.31 -3.26
C GLU A 238 12.17 20.02 -2.87
N LEU A 239 11.05 19.70 -3.55
CA LEU A 239 10.30 18.47 -3.27
C LEU A 239 11.10 17.20 -3.60
N VAL A 240 11.87 17.21 -4.69
CA VAL A 240 12.73 16.09 -5.07
C VAL A 240 13.84 15.89 -4.04
N GLU A 241 14.46 16.99 -3.59
CA GLU A 241 15.46 16.95 -2.51
C GLU A 241 14.86 16.44 -1.20
N LEU A 242 13.63 16.85 -0.86
CA LEU A 242 12.90 16.33 0.29
C LEU A 242 12.66 14.82 0.18
N ASN A 243 12.22 14.32 -0.97
CA ASN A 243 11.98 12.88 -1.16
C ASN A 243 13.27 12.07 -0.98
N LEU A 244 14.40 12.57 -1.47
CA LEU A 244 15.73 11.96 -1.24
C LEU A 244 16.12 12.01 0.25
N GLU A 245 15.81 13.11 0.94
CA GLU A 245 16.09 13.25 2.36
C GLU A 245 15.26 12.28 3.22
N PHE A 246 13.98 12.05 2.87
CA PHE A 246 13.16 11.01 3.48
C PHE A 246 13.81 9.63 3.32
N GLN A 247 14.23 9.26 2.10
CA GLN A 247 14.89 7.98 1.83
C GLN A 247 16.17 7.83 2.66
N ARG A 248 17.05 8.85 2.64
CA ARG A 248 18.34 8.85 3.32
C ARG A 248 18.20 8.74 4.84
N ARG A 249 17.28 9.51 5.43
CA ARG A 249 17.07 9.45 6.88
C ARG A 249 16.40 8.16 7.33
N LEU A 250 15.51 7.59 6.52
CA LEU A 250 14.89 6.30 6.83
C LEU A 250 15.94 5.18 6.83
N GLU A 251 16.82 5.19 5.84
CA GLU A 251 17.99 4.30 5.81
C GLU A 251 18.88 4.48 7.04
N ALA A 252 19.22 5.73 7.38
CA ALA A 252 20.04 6.01 8.56
C ALA A 252 19.38 5.56 9.87
N LEU A 253 18.06 5.68 10.00
CA LEU A 253 17.31 5.21 11.16
C LEU A 253 17.38 3.68 11.31
N LEU A 254 17.25 2.95 10.20
CA LEU A 254 17.14 1.48 10.19
C LEU A 254 18.47 0.74 10.08
N LEU A 255 19.53 1.40 9.61
CA LEU A 255 20.90 0.87 9.64
C LEU A 255 21.49 0.84 11.05
N ALA A 256 20.89 1.55 12.01
CA ALA A 256 21.26 1.41 13.40
C ALA A 256 20.71 0.07 13.95
N ASP A 257 21.53 -0.70 14.66
CA ASP A 257 21.13 -1.93 15.36
C ASP A 257 20.13 -1.71 16.52
N ARG A 258 19.43 -0.56 16.52
CA ARG A 258 18.50 -0.10 17.55
C ARG A 258 17.23 -0.96 17.64
N PHE A 259 16.77 -1.52 16.53
CA PHE A 259 15.48 -2.23 16.45
C PHE A 259 15.64 -3.74 16.26
N PHE A 260 16.59 -4.32 17.00
CA PHE A 260 16.89 -5.75 16.95
C PHE A 260 16.94 -6.37 18.36
N ARG A 261 16.35 -7.56 18.48
CA ARG A 261 16.36 -8.46 19.63
C ARG A 261 16.06 -9.87 19.11
N ASP A 262 16.33 -10.91 19.91
CA ASP A 262 16.08 -12.32 19.61
C ASP A 262 14.65 -12.61 19.08
N ASP A 263 13.64 -11.85 19.50
CA ASP A 263 12.24 -12.00 19.10
C ASP A 263 11.66 -10.78 18.34
N PHE A 264 12.50 -9.82 17.94
CA PHE A 264 12.04 -8.62 17.27
C PHE A 264 13.06 -8.09 16.28
N ALA A 265 12.64 -7.79 15.05
CA ALA A 265 13.52 -7.18 14.05
C ALA A 265 12.77 -6.19 13.15
N VAL A 266 13.40 -5.06 12.84
CA VAL A 266 12.96 -4.14 11.78
C VAL A 266 13.92 -4.23 10.62
N VAL A 267 13.40 -4.50 9.42
CA VAL A 267 14.19 -4.74 8.21
C VAL A 267 13.74 -3.79 7.12
N LEU A 268 14.68 -3.03 6.57
CA LEU A 268 14.44 -2.19 5.40
C LEU A 268 14.27 -3.06 4.15
N GLN A 269 13.26 -2.76 3.34
CA GLN A 269 13.01 -3.40 2.05
C GLN A 269 13.16 -2.34 0.94
N PRO A 270 14.38 -2.17 0.37
CA PRO A 270 14.71 -1.08 -0.53
C PRO A 270 14.27 -1.26 -1.99
N PHE A 271 13.53 -2.33 -2.33
CA PHE A 271 13.22 -2.63 -3.73
C PHE A 271 12.63 -1.45 -4.52
N LEU A 272 11.84 -0.58 -3.89
CA LEU A 272 11.24 0.61 -4.51
C LEU A 272 12.15 1.84 -4.63
N LYS A 273 13.32 1.85 -3.98
CA LYS A 273 14.16 3.04 -3.79
C LYS A 273 14.48 3.81 -5.09
N GLN A 274 14.62 3.09 -6.20
CA GLN A 274 14.96 3.64 -7.52
C GLN A 274 13.95 3.26 -8.60
N ALA A 275 12.75 2.81 -8.20
CA ALA A 275 11.78 2.28 -9.14
C ALA A 275 11.14 3.39 -9.98
N ASP A 276 11.39 3.36 -11.28
CA ASP A 276 10.68 4.16 -12.27
C ASP A 276 9.32 3.55 -12.63
N PRO A 277 8.35 4.38 -13.06
CA PRO A 277 7.10 3.91 -13.63
C PRO A 277 7.34 2.90 -14.77
N PRO A 278 6.57 1.81 -14.81
CA PRO A 278 6.71 0.79 -15.85
C PRO A 278 6.40 1.38 -17.24
N ARG A 279 7.15 0.95 -18.25
CA ARG A 279 7.01 1.40 -19.64
C ARG A 279 6.82 0.22 -20.57
N LEU A 280 6.06 0.44 -21.63
CA LEU A 280 5.96 -0.48 -22.76
C LEU A 280 7.26 -0.46 -23.58
N PRO A 281 7.50 -1.44 -24.49
CA PRO A 281 8.64 -1.40 -25.41
C PRO A 281 8.71 -0.13 -26.28
N SER A 282 7.58 0.57 -26.43
CA SER A 282 7.51 1.88 -27.10
C SER A 282 8.08 3.06 -26.28
N GLY A 283 8.49 2.86 -25.03
CA GLY A 283 8.95 3.90 -24.10
C GLY A 283 7.82 4.67 -23.40
N LYS A 284 6.56 4.48 -23.80
CA LYS A 284 5.40 5.09 -23.13
C LYS A 284 5.09 4.38 -21.80
N ILE A 285 4.58 5.13 -20.83
CA ILE A 285 4.09 4.58 -19.56
C ILE A 285 3.09 3.46 -19.82
N ASP A 286 3.31 2.30 -19.18
CA ASP A 286 2.36 1.20 -19.17
C ASP A 286 1.23 1.51 -18.18
N MET A 287 0.20 2.17 -18.70
CA MET A 287 -0.96 2.61 -17.94
C MET A 287 -1.86 1.45 -17.46
N SER A 288 -1.53 0.18 -17.76
CA SER A 288 -2.20 -0.98 -17.15
C SER A 288 -1.87 -1.16 -15.67
N PHE A 289 -0.75 -0.58 -15.21
CA PHE A 289 -0.32 -0.60 -13.82
C PHE A 289 -1.07 0.38 -12.91
N PHE A 290 -1.74 1.39 -13.48
CA PHE A 290 -2.34 2.48 -12.72
C PHE A 290 -3.87 2.52 -12.87
N THR A 291 -4.56 2.90 -11.79
CA THR A 291 -6.02 3.07 -11.78
C THR A 291 -6.44 4.28 -12.63
N HIS A 292 -7.71 4.68 -12.59
CA HIS A 292 -8.22 5.81 -13.39
C HIS A 292 -7.73 7.17 -12.89
N ASP A 293 -7.32 7.25 -11.63
CA ASP A 293 -6.68 8.44 -11.07
C ASP A 293 -5.22 8.61 -11.53
N CYS A 294 -4.65 7.60 -12.21
CA CYS A 294 -3.29 7.63 -12.75
C CYS A 294 -2.21 7.75 -11.66
N PHE A 295 -2.56 7.45 -10.42
CA PHE A 295 -1.70 7.59 -9.24
C PHE A 295 -1.59 6.26 -8.49
N HIS A 296 -2.72 5.65 -8.14
CA HIS A 296 -2.75 4.37 -7.42
C HIS A 296 -2.53 3.19 -8.37
N PHE A 297 -1.99 2.10 -7.83
CA PHE A 297 -1.74 0.89 -8.60
C PHE A 297 -3.02 0.06 -8.83
N THR A 298 -3.11 -0.59 -9.98
CA THR A 298 -4.07 -1.69 -10.21
C THR A 298 -3.58 -2.96 -9.53
N ILE A 299 -4.38 -4.04 -9.63
CA ILE A 299 -3.98 -5.38 -9.21
C ILE A 299 -2.61 -5.76 -9.80
N LYS A 300 -2.37 -5.47 -11.08
CA LYS A 300 -1.09 -5.74 -11.75
C LYS A 300 0.09 -5.07 -11.03
N GLY A 301 -0.06 -3.79 -10.68
CA GLY A 301 0.99 -3.07 -9.95
C GLY A 301 1.17 -3.60 -8.53
N HIS A 302 0.09 -3.83 -7.80
CA HIS A 302 0.15 -4.43 -6.47
C HIS A 302 0.84 -5.80 -6.44
N GLU A 303 0.68 -6.61 -7.48
CA GLU A 303 1.37 -7.91 -7.59
C GLU A 303 2.87 -7.76 -7.76
N GLU A 304 3.33 -6.87 -8.64
CA GLU A 304 4.76 -6.63 -8.80
C GLU A 304 5.39 -6.03 -7.54
N LEU A 305 4.66 -5.18 -6.81
CA LEU A 305 5.07 -4.73 -5.47
C LEU A 305 5.20 -5.90 -4.48
N ALA A 306 4.22 -6.80 -4.45
CA ALA A 306 4.23 -7.95 -3.55
C ALA A 306 5.39 -8.91 -3.86
N LYS A 307 5.69 -9.15 -5.14
CA LYS A 307 6.85 -9.95 -5.56
C LYS A 307 8.18 -9.30 -5.21
N GLY A 308 8.31 -7.98 -5.41
CA GLY A 308 9.48 -7.22 -5.03
C GLY A 308 9.76 -7.33 -3.54
N LEU A 309 8.72 -7.11 -2.71
CA LEU A 309 8.78 -7.28 -1.26
C LEU A 309 9.14 -8.72 -0.87
N TRP A 310 8.48 -9.72 -1.47
CA TRP A 310 8.74 -11.13 -1.22
C TRP A 310 10.21 -11.47 -1.42
N ASN A 311 10.77 -11.14 -2.58
CA ASN A 311 12.17 -11.41 -2.87
C ASN A 311 13.12 -10.71 -1.89
N ASN A 312 12.82 -9.46 -1.54
CA ASN A 312 13.62 -8.66 -0.60
C ASN A 312 13.65 -9.24 0.82
N MET A 313 12.57 -9.88 1.29
CA MET A 313 12.55 -10.54 2.60
C MET A 313 13.54 -11.72 2.70
N PHE A 314 13.79 -12.43 1.58
CA PHE A 314 14.67 -13.59 1.55
C PHE A 314 16.11 -13.26 1.10
N GLN A 315 16.39 -11.98 0.86
CA GLN A 315 17.73 -11.51 0.50
C GLN A 315 18.46 -10.98 1.73
N PRO A 316 19.77 -11.29 1.88
CA PRO A 316 20.56 -10.82 3.00
C PRO A 316 20.69 -9.30 2.99
N GLU A 317 20.93 -8.72 4.16
CA GLU A 317 21.20 -7.28 4.30
C GLU A 317 22.41 -6.87 3.44
N GLY A 318 22.34 -5.70 2.79
CA GLY A 318 23.32 -5.27 1.79
C GLY A 318 23.27 -5.99 0.43
N GLY A 319 22.56 -7.12 0.33
CA GLY A 319 22.33 -7.87 -0.92
C GLY A 319 20.91 -7.76 -1.46
N LYS A 320 20.06 -6.90 -0.87
CA LYS A 320 18.67 -6.71 -1.29
C LYS A 320 18.61 -6.04 -2.67
N THR A 321 17.77 -6.60 -3.54
CA THR A 321 17.53 -6.05 -4.88
C THR A 321 16.85 -4.69 -4.80
N VAL A 322 17.30 -3.75 -5.62
CA VAL A 322 16.62 -2.49 -5.91
C VAL A 322 16.18 -2.54 -7.37
N VAL A 323 14.87 -2.42 -7.62
CA VAL A 323 14.36 -2.49 -8.99
C VAL A 323 14.48 -1.14 -9.67
N SER A 324 14.84 -1.14 -10.96
CA SER A 324 14.88 0.06 -11.78
C SER A 324 13.49 0.43 -12.30
N SER A 325 12.64 -0.55 -12.61
CA SER A 325 11.21 -0.37 -12.93
C SER A 325 10.49 -1.71 -12.87
N PHE A 326 9.16 -1.70 -12.98
CA PHE A 326 8.34 -2.91 -13.17
C PHE A 326 7.99 -3.19 -14.64
N SER A 327 8.78 -2.64 -15.59
CA SER A 327 8.56 -2.86 -17.02
C SER A 327 8.75 -4.35 -17.38
N ASP A 328 9.73 -4.98 -16.73
CA ASP A 328 9.94 -6.42 -16.78
C ASP A 328 9.31 -7.08 -15.54
N PRO A 329 8.51 -8.16 -15.69
CA PRO A 329 7.89 -8.83 -14.56
C PRO A 329 8.93 -9.42 -13.59
N ILE A 330 8.69 -9.24 -12.29
CA ILE A 330 9.52 -9.85 -11.25
C ILE A 330 9.23 -11.35 -11.20
N THR A 331 10.31 -12.13 -11.15
CA THR A 331 10.26 -13.57 -10.89
C THR A 331 10.37 -13.82 -9.39
N LEU A 332 9.45 -14.61 -8.84
CA LEU A 332 9.48 -14.99 -7.42
C LEU A 332 10.67 -15.91 -7.14
N VAL A 333 11.39 -15.64 -6.06
CA VAL A 333 12.42 -16.55 -5.53
C VAL A 333 11.82 -17.47 -4.48
N CYS A 334 12.33 -18.70 -4.40
CA CYS A 334 12.01 -19.57 -3.29
C CYS A 334 12.73 -19.10 -2.02
N PRO A 335 12.12 -19.27 -0.83
CA PRO A 335 12.83 -19.09 0.43
C PRO A 335 14.11 -19.97 0.43
N PRO A 336 15.25 -19.46 0.94
CA PRO A 336 16.43 -20.28 1.14
C PRO A 336 16.13 -21.39 2.15
N MET A 337 16.75 -22.56 1.95
CA MET A 337 16.65 -23.72 2.85
C MET A 337 17.41 -23.51 4.16
#